data_AF-A0A352XLX3-F1
#
_entry.id   AF-A0A352XLX3-F1
#
_cell.length_a   1.000
_cell.length_b   1.000
_cell.length_c   1.000
_cell.angle_alpha   90.00
_cell.angle_beta   90.00
_cell.angle_gamma   90.00
#
_symmetry.space_group_name_H-M   'P 1'
#
loop_
_entity.id
_entity.type
_entity.pdbx_description
1 polymer ?
#
loop_
_entity_poly.entity_id
_entity_poly.type
_entity_poly.pdbx_seq_one_letter_code
_entity_poly.pdbx_strand_id
1 'polypeptide(L)'
;QRMTQWFNRRHQRTGTLWEERFKSVIVESGIAARMMAAYIDLNPIRAGMVKDPAEYRWSSYGEAVGGGRKGNGKKAREGLVRACMSHKGGGFEAEKWKDVAKMYRKLLGMALERKAGKAEESVSAVKAKRFSAVTTAAMKKRAETDAHRTPHEENNTVLPEMKMAGMLGHRVRYFTAGEVIGSKMFVNDAFEQARERFGEKRKDGARKMRGQFSAAAEHLWSARDLRVGV
;
A
#
# COMPACT_ATOMS: atom_id res chain seq x y z
N GLN A 1 -24.12 17.93 9.15
CA GLN A 1 -24.53 16.75 8.34
C GLN A 1 -24.31 16.95 6.82
N ARG A 2 -23.32 17.74 6.37
CA ARG A 2 -23.15 18.09 4.93
C ARG A 2 -22.91 16.88 4.02
N MET A 3 -22.06 15.94 4.45
CA MET A 3 -21.77 14.72 3.68
C MET A 3 -23.00 13.82 3.51
N THR A 4 -23.75 13.58 4.60
CA THR A 4 -24.98 12.78 4.59
C THR A 4 -26.02 13.36 3.63
N GLN A 5 -26.28 14.67 3.72
CA GLN A 5 -27.24 15.35 2.84
C GLN A 5 -26.81 15.28 1.36
N TRP A 6 -25.53 15.53 1.08
CA TRP A 6 -24.98 15.44 -0.28
C TRP A 6 -25.10 14.01 -0.84
N PHE A 7 -24.69 13.00 -0.07
CA PHE A 7 -24.73 11.59 -0.50
C PHE A 7 -26.17 11.12 -0.74
N ASN A 8 -27.08 11.41 0.18
CA ASN A 8 -28.48 11.07 0.07
C ASN A 8 -29.12 11.70 -1.16
N ARG A 9 -28.88 13.00 -1.41
CA ARG A 9 -29.35 13.68 -2.62
C ARG A 9 -28.76 13.07 -3.89
N ARG A 10 -27.46 12.75 -3.90
CA ARG A 10 -26.76 12.15 -5.05
C ARG A 10 -27.27 10.76 -5.42
N HIS A 11 -27.72 9.99 -4.43
CA HIS A 11 -28.13 8.60 -4.56
C HIS A 11 -29.64 8.37 -4.39
N GLN A 12 -30.45 9.43 -4.31
CA GLN A 12 -31.90 9.37 -4.09
C GLN A 12 -32.28 8.55 -2.84
N ARG A 13 -31.48 8.66 -1.78
CA ARG A 13 -31.70 7.98 -0.48
C ARG A 13 -32.17 8.98 0.57
N THR A 14 -32.79 8.47 1.62
CA THR A 14 -33.15 9.21 2.84
C THR A 14 -32.60 8.47 4.07
N GLY A 15 -32.60 9.13 5.23
CA GLY A 15 -32.13 8.55 6.50
C GLY A 15 -30.67 8.84 6.86
N THR A 16 -30.18 8.18 7.90
CA THR A 16 -28.83 8.34 8.45
C THR A 16 -27.80 7.58 7.62
N LEU A 17 -26.65 8.23 7.36
CA LEU A 17 -25.50 7.58 6.70
C LEU A 17 -24.51 7.02 7.72
N TRP A 18 -24.46 7.61 8.91
CA TRP A 18 -23.54 7.24 9.98
C TRP A 18 -24.26 6.35 10.98
N GLU A 19 -23.56 5.33 11.46
CA GLU A 19 -24.08 4.38 12.45
C GLU A 19 -24.14 5.04 13.84
N GLU A 20 -22.99 5.51 14.35
CA GLU A 20 -22.88 6.16 15.66
C GLU A 20 -22.13 7.50 15.61
N ARG A 21 -22.07 8.19 16.75
CA ARG A 21 -21.24 9.40 16.92
C ARG A 21 -19.75 9.04 16.85
N PHE A 22 -18.95 9.90 16.23
CA PHE A 22 -17.50 9.71 16.21
C PHE A 22 -16.90 9.89 17.61
N LYS A 23 -15.82 9.16 17.87
CA LYS A 23 -14.98 9.34 19.07
C LYS A 23 -13.86 10.34 18.73
N SER A 24 -13.58 11.25 19.67
CA SER A 24 -12.48 12.20 19.58
C SER A 24 -11.57 12.01 20.78
N VAL A 25 -10.31 11.65 20.54
CA VAL A 25 -9.33 11.37 21.59
C VAL A 25 -8.06 12.12 21.26
N ILE A 26 -7.51 12.82 22.24
CA ILE A 26 -6.22 13.50 22.10
C ILE A 26 -5.13 12.43 22.08
N VAL A 27 -4.25 12.54 21.08
CA VAL A 27 -3.14 11.61 20.87
C VAL A 27 -1.84 12.33 21.15
N GLU A 28 -1.09 11.83 22.12
CA GLU A 28 0.26 12.32 22.38
C GLU A 28 1.22 12.00 21.23
N SER A 29 2.25 12.83 21.11
CA SER A 29 3.31 12.66 20.11
C SER A 29 4.15 11.41 20.38
N GLY A 30 5.04 11.07 19.44
CA GLY A 30 5.94 9.92 19.62
C GLY A 30 5.25 8.56 19.45
N ILE A 31 5.31 7.71 20.48
CA ILE A 31 4.88 6.29 20.39
C ILE A 31 3.39 6.19 20.10
N ALA A 32 2.54 6.93 20.81
CA ALA A 32 1.09 6.85 20.64
C ALA A 32 0.67 7.21 19.21
N ALA A 33 1.15 8.35 18.69
CA ALA A 33 0.89 8.78 17.32
C ALA A 33 1.34 7.76 16.27
N ARG A 34 2.57 7.22 16.34
CA ARG A 34 3.05 6.23 15.35
C ARG A 34 2.26 4.92 15.40
N MET A 35 1.89 4.46 16.59
CA MET A 35 1.14 3.21 16.74
C MET A 35 -0.30 3.36 16.23
N MET A 36 -0.94 4.51 16.45
CA MET A 36 -2.25 4.81 15.90
C MET A 36 -2.24 4.94 14.38
N ALA A 37 -1.23 5.62 13.82
CA ALA A 37 -1.06 5.67 12.37
C ALA A 37 -0.92 4.24 11.80
N ALA A 38 -0.06 3.41 12.39
CA ALA A 38 0.14 2.03 11.95
C ALA A 38 -1.12 1.19 12.09
N TYR A 39 -1.92 1.41 13.15
CA TYR A 39 -3.22 0.77 13.31
C TYR A 39 -4.15 1.07 12.13
N ILE A 40 -4.24 2.35 11.73
CA ILE A 40 -5.09 2.79 10.62
C ILE A 40 -4.61 2.18 9.30
N ASP A 41 -3.31 2.27 9.00
CA ASP A 41 -2.74 1.79 7.74
C ASP A 41 -2.80 0.25 7.60
N LEU A 42 -2.94 -0.49 8.71
CA LEU A 42 -3.14 -1.95 8.70
C LEU A 42 -4.61 -2.38 8.61
N ASN A 43 -5.58 -1.48 8.75
CA ASN A 43 -7.00 -1.84 8.65
C ASN A 43 -7.39 -2.50 7.34
N PRO A 44 -6.88 -2.08 6.16
CA PRO A 44 -7.18 -2.76 4.90
C PRO A 44 -6.73 -4.22 4.87
N ILE A 45 -5.58 -4.54 5.48
CA ILE A 45 -5.14 -5.93 5.62
C ILE A 45 -6.05 -6.69 6.58
N ARG A 46 -6.38 -6.07 7.73
CA ARG A 46 -7.25 -6.69 8.74
C ARG A 46 -8.66 -6.95 8.22
N ALA A 47 -9.14 -6.11 7.31
CA ALA A 47 -10.41 -6.27 6.59
C ALA A 47 -10.30 -7.28 5.42
N GLY A 48 -9.12 -7.85 5.15
CA GLY A 48 -8.89 -8.80 4.06
C GLY A 48 -8.92 -8.19 2.66
N MET A 49 -8.82 -6.86 2.54
CA MET A 49 -8.89 -6.16 1.25
C MET A 49 -7.59 -6.25 0.45
N VAL A 50 -6.44 -6.28 1.13
CA VAL A 50 -5.10 -6.28 0.51
C VAL A 50 -4.13 -7.15 1.31
N LYS A 51 -3.01 -7.56 0.70
CA LYS A 51 -1.96 -8.36 1.36
C LYS A 51 -0.79 -7.51 1.85
N ASP A 52 -0.54 -6.36 1.20
CA ASP A 52 0.46 -5.37 1.60
C ASP A 52 -0.24 -4.01 1.85
N PRO A 53 0.05 -3.28 2.94
CA PRO A 53 -0.65 -2.03 3.21
C PRO A 53 -0.42 -0.95 2.13
N ALA A 54 0.68 -1.03 1.37
CA ALA A 54 0.94 -0.12 0.25
C ALA A 54 -0.02 -0.32 -0.93
N GLU A 55 -0.71 -1.46 -1.02
CA GLU A 55 -1.70 -1.72 -2.07
C GLU A 55 -3.01 -0.97 -1.85
N TYR A 56 -3.28 -0.50 -0.63
CA TYR A 56 -4.51 0.22 -0.33
C TYR A 56 -4.31 1.73 -0.43
N ARG A 57 -4.66 2.30 -1.59
CA ARG A 57 -4.48 3.71 -1.94
C ARG A 57 -5.14 4.69 -0.97
N TRP A 58 -6.27 4.34 -0.37
CA TRP A 58 -7.05 5.24 0.50
C TRP A 58 -6.57 5.20 1.97
N SER A 59 -5.29 4.92 2.18
CA SER A 59 -4.59 5.00 3.47
C SER A 59 -3.43 5.99 3.38
N SER A 60 -2.95 6.49 4.53
CA SER A 60 -1.82 7.41 4.56
C SER A 60 -0.56 6.73 4.02
N TYR A 61 -0.30 5.47 4.40
CA TYR A 61 0.85 4.73 3.88
C TYR A 61 0.75 4.47 2.37
N GLY A 62 -0.40 4.00 1.89
CA GLY A 62 -0.64 3.79 0.46
C GLY A 62 -0.46 5.07 -0.36
N GLU A 63 -0.96 6.21 0.13
CA GLU A 63 -0.76 7.51 -0.51
C GLU A 63 0.70 7.98 -0.46
N ALA A 64 1.40 7.76 0.65
CA ALA A 64 2.80 8.17 0.79
C ALA A 64 3.72 7.41 -0.18
N VAL A 65 3.46 6.11 -0.37
CA VAL A 65 4.17 5.23 -1.32
C VAL A 65 3.77 5.54 -2.78
N GLY A 66 2.47 5.43 -3.08
CA GLY A 66 1.93 5.50 -4.44
C GLY A 66 1.65 6.91 -4.95
N GLY A 67 1.76 7.94 -4.13
CA GLY A 67 1.48 9.32 -4.52
C GLY A 67 -0.03 9.62 -4.62
N GLY A 68 -0.46 10.71 -3.97
CA GLY A 68 -1.86 11.17 -3.99
C GLY A 68 -2.31 11.75 -5.33
N ARG A 69 -3.43 12.47 -5.36
CA ARG A 69 -3.99 13.10 -6.58
C ARG A 69 -3.01 14.04 -7.30
N LYS A 70 -2.05 14.63 -6.57
CA LYS A 70 -0.97 15.48 -7.11
C LYS A 70 0.32 14.69 -7.43
N GLY A 71 0.28 13.36 -7.42
CA GLY A 71 1.39 12.46 -7.76
C GLY A 71 2.52 12.37 -6.73
N ASN A 72 2.64 13.32 -5.79
CA ASN A 72 3.79 13.39 -4.88
C ASN A 72 3.52 12.86 -3.46
N GLY A 73 2.27 12.57 -3.07
CA GLY A 73 1.93 12.05 -1.74
C GLY A 73 2.41 12.93 -0.58
N LYS A 74 2.66 14.23 -0.83
CA LYS A 74 3.38 15.11 0.09
C LYS A 74 2.73 15.15 1.48
N LYS A 75 1.42 15.42 1.55
CA LYS A 75 0.69 15.54 2.83
C LYS A 75 0.72 14.26 3.66
N ALA A 76 0.58 13.10 3.00
CA ALA A 76 0.68 11.81 3.68
C ALA A 76 2.08 11.58 4.26
N ARG A 77 3.13 11.94 3.50
CA ARG A 77 4.52 11.88 3.97
C ARG A 77 4.77 12.83 5.14
N GLU A 78 4.32 14.08 5.06
CA GLU A 78 4.41 15.07 6.14
C GLU A 78 3.76 14.53 7.42
N GLY A 79 2.56 13.96 7.31
CA GLY A 79 1.83 13.38 8.45
C GLY A 79 2.53 12.17 9.08
N LEU A 80 3.02 11.23 8.26
CA LEU A 80 3.75 10.05 8.74
C LEU A 80 5.12 10.42 9.34
N VAL A 81 5.82 11.40 8.75
CA VAL A 81 7.05 11.96 9.32
C VAL A 81 6.76 12.53 10.70
N ARG A 82 5.72 13.35 10.85
CA ARG A 82 5.34 13.89 12.17
C ARG A 82 4.98 12.79 13.17
N ALA A 83 4.18 11.81 12.76
CA ALA A 83 3.79 10.70 13.62
C ALA A 83 5.03 9.92 14.11
N CYS A 84 6.03 9.74 13.25
CA CYS A 84 7.24 8.99 13.59
C CYS A 84 8.29 9.81 14.33
N MET A 85 8.47 11.10 14.01
CA MET A 85 9.64 11.90 14.40
C MET A 85 9.34 13.04 15.38
N SER A 86 8.08 13.33 15.70
CA SER A 86 7.69 14.42 16.62
C SER A 86 8.41 14.40 17.97
N HIS A 87 8.52 13.24 18.60
CA HIS A 87 9.27 13.05 19.85
C HIS A 87 10.79 13.30 19.75
N LYS A 88 11.34 13.42 18.53
CA LYS A 88 12.76 13.71 18.24
C LYS A 88 12.96 15.13 17.71
N GLY A 89 11.97 16.02 17.88
CA GLY A 89 12.00 17.38 17.35
C GLY A 89 11.73 17.49 15.83
N GLY A 90 11.33 16.40 15.17
CA GLY A 90 10.92 16.45 13.76
C GLY A 90 9.49 16.95 13.60
N GLY A 91 9.26 17.85 12.63
CA GLY A 91 7.95 18.40 12.32
C GLY A 91 7.29 17.65 11.16
N PHE A 92 7.13 18.37 10.05
CA PHE A 92 6.46 17.91 8.83
C PHE A 92 7.41 17.85 7.64
N GLU A 93 8.70 17.56 7.86
CA GLU A 93 9.70 17.57 6.77
C GLU A 93 9.52 16.35 5.85
N ALA A 94 8.76 16.50 4.77
CA ALA A 94 8.44 15.43 3.82
C ALA A 94 9.68 14.75 3.22
N GLU A 95 10.82 15.44 3.19
CA GLU A 95 12.11 14.98 2.70
C GLU A 95 12.65 13.82 3.53
N LYS A 96 12.34 13.78 4.83
CA LYS A 96 12.68 12.68 5.75
C LYS A 96 11.88 11.41 5.50
N TRP A 97 10.95 11.42 4.54
CA TRP A 97 10.18 10.24 4.17
C TRP A 97 11.05 9.05 3.78
N LYS A 98 12.22 9.26 3.17
CA LYS A 98 13.09 8.13 2.78
C LYS A 98 13.48 7.27 3.99
N ASP A 99 13.80 7.91 5.10
CA ASP A 99 14.19 7.23 6.34
C ASP A 99 12.96 6.70 7.09
N VAL A 100 11.90 7.52 7.15
CA VAL A 100 10.63 7.16 7.81
C VAL A 100 9.96 5.98 7.11
N ALA A 101 10.03 5.88 5.78
CA ALA A 101 9.42 4.79 5.00
C ALA A 101 9.95 3.42 5.43
N LYS A 102 11.28 3.29 5.58
CA LYS A 102 11.92 2.03 6.00
C LYS A 102 11.51 1.65 7.42
N MET A 103 11.65 2.60 8.35
CA MET A 103 11.28 2.43 9.76
C MET A 103 9.81 2.05 9.92
N TYR A 104 8.92 2.78 9.23
CA TYR A 104 7.48 2.58 9.33
C TYR A 104 7.04 1.26 8.67
N ARG A 105 7.65 0.87 7.55
CA ARG A 105 7.40 -0.44 6.94
C ARG A 105 7.79 -1.59 7.88
N LYS A 106 8.93 -1.47 8.58
CA LYS A 106 9.34 -2.42 9.62
C LYS A 106 8.32 -2.48 10.76
N LEU A 107 7.84 -1.32 11.22
CA LEU A 107 6.80 -1.23 12.26
C LEU A 107 5.52 -1.97 11.84
N LEU A 108 5.05 -1.77 10.60
CA LEU A 108 3.88 -2.44 10.05
C LEU A 108 4.09 -3.97 10.01
N GLY A 109 5.27 -4.42 9.57
CA GLY A 109 5.63 -5.85 9.53
C GLY A 109 5.61 -6.49 10.92
N MET A 110 6.30 -5.89 11.90
CA MET A 110 6.32 -6.38 13.29
C MET A 110 4.91 -6.41 13.92
N ALA A 111 4.06 -5.44 13.60
CA ALA A 111 2.69 -5.39 14.10
C ALA A 111 1.80 -6.50 13.51
N LEU A 112 2.06 -6.93 12.28
CA LEU A 112 1.38 -8.08 11.66
C LEU A 112 1.84 -9.39 12.29
N GLU A 113 3.14 -9.56 12.53
CA GLU A 113 3.72 -10.75 13.19
C GLU A 113 3.19 -10.95 14.60
N ARG A 114 3.17 -9.89 15.43
CA ARG A 114 2.60 -9.95 16.78
C ARG A 114 1.14 -10.40 16.78
N LYS A 115 0.37 -10.05 15.74
CA LYS A 115 -1.01 -10.50 15.61
C LYS A 115 -1.09 -11.97 15.19
N ALA A 116 -0.23 -12.43 14.27
CA ALA A 116 -0.15 -13.83 13.89
C ALA A 116 0.19 -14.72 15.10
N GLY A 117 1.21 -14.35 15.89
CA GLY A 117 1.57 -15.08 17.12
C GLY A 117 0.45 -15.10 18.18
N LYS A 118 -0.23 -13.95 18.40
CA LYS A 118 -1.40 -13.91 19.31
C LYS A 118 -2.59 -14.70 18.78
N ALA A 119 -2.77 -14.77 17.46
CA ALA A 119 -3.79 -15.60 16.84
C ALA A 119 -3.47 -17.09 17.06
N GLU A 120 -2.20 -17.51 16.92
CA GLU A 120 -1.79 -18.89 17.18
C GLU A 120 -1.90 -19.29 18.66
N GLU A 121 -1.46 -18.43 19.58
CA GLU A 121 -1.63 -18.65 21.03
C GLU A 121 -3.10 -18.68 21.46
N SER A 122 -3.94 -17.78 20.93
CA SER A 122 -5.37 -17.77 21.23
C SER A 122 -6.10 -18.94 20.58
N VAL A 123 -5.70 -19.40 19.39
CA VAL A 123 -6.26 -20.62 18.76
C VAL A 123 -5.92 -21.87 19.57
N SER A 124 -4.73 -21.94 20.18
CA SER A 124 -4.36 -23.01 21.13
C SER A 124 -5.24 -22.99 22.39
N ALA A 125 -5.46 -21.82 22.99
CA ALA A 125 -6.27 -21.67 24.21
C ALA A 125 -7.79 -21.79 23.98
N VAL A 126 -8.28 -21.45 22.78
CA VAL A 126 -9.72 -21.43 22.43
C VAL A 126 -10.20 -22.77 21.86
N LYS A 127 -9.30 -23.68 21.45
CA LYS A 127 -9.66 -25.04 20.99
C LYS A 127 -10.42 -25.86 22.04
N ALA A 128 -10.45 -25.43 23.31
CA ALA A 128 -11.18 -26.08 24.39
C ALA A 128 -12.65 -25.65 24.55
N LYS A 129 -13.14 -24.58 23.93
CA LYS A 129 -14.55 -24.13 24.12
C LYS A 129 -15.22 -23.69 22.82
N ARG A 130 -15.90 -24.67 22.21
CA ARG A 130 -17.16 -24.61 21.43
C ARG A 130 -17.39 -23.38 20.54
N PHE A 131 -17.40 -23.57 19.21
CA PHE A 131 -18.61 -23.44 18.35
C PHE A 131 -18.31 -23.85 16.88
N SER A 132 -18.96 -24.94 16.45
CA SER A 132 -19.45 -25.34 15.11
C SER A 132 -18.65 -25.02 13.82
N ALA A 133 -17.75 -25.94 13.46
CA ALA A 133 -17.83 -26.87 12.31
C ALA A 133 -18.08 -26.43 10.83
N VAL A 134 -18.25 -25.15 10.45
CA VAL A 134 -18.49 -24.82 9.01
C VAL A 134 -17.37 -24.01 8.33
N THR A 135 -16.44 -23.41 9.06
CA THR A 135 -15.35 -22.61 8.45
C THR A 135 -14.01 -23.34 8.41
N THR A 136 -13.90 -24.50 9.03
CA THR A 136 -12.61 -25.19 9.24
C THR A 136 -12.00 -25.67 7.93
N ALA A 137 -12.78 -26.15 6.95
CA ALA A 137 -12.23 -26.61 5.68
C ALA A 137 -11.70 -25.47 4.79
N ALA A 138 -12.40 -24.32 4.76
CA ALA A 138 -12.00 -23.15 3.98
C ALA A 138 -10.80 -22.41 4.62
N MET A 139 -10.69 -22.44 5.96
CA MET A 139 -9.54 -21.89 6.67
C MET A 139 -8.33 -22.84 6.62
N LYS A 140 -8.53 -24.16 6.71
CA LYS A 140 -7.45 -25.16 6.67
C LYS A 140 -6.81 -25.27 5.28
N LYS A 141 -7.61 -25.22 4.21
CA LYS A 141 -7.12 -25.18 2.82
C LYS A 141 -6.33 -23.90 2.50
N ARG A 142 -6.54 -22.82 3.26
CA ARG A 142 -5.81 -21.54 3.11
C ARG A 142 -4.58 -21.45 4.01
N ALA A 143 -4.62 -22.09 5.18
CA ALA A 143 -3.47 -22.23 6.08
C ALA A 143 -2.39 -23.18 5.53
N GLU A 144 -2.78 -24.27 4.86
CA GLU A 144 -1.83 -25.20 4.21
C GLU A 144 -1.09 -24.54 3.03
N THR A 145 -1.69 -23.54 2.36
CA THR A 145 -1.01 -22.73 1.33
C THR A 145 -0.11 -21.63 1.89
N ASP A 146 -0.25 -21.25 3.17
CA ASP A 146 0.54 -20.20 3.83
C ASP A 146 1.81 -20.74 4.52
N ALA A 147 2.02 -22.06 4.54
CA ALA A 147 3.17 -22.73 5.16
C ALA A 147 4.50 -22.57 4.40
N HIS A 148 4.53 -21.81 3.29
CA HIS A 148 5.71 -21.59 2.45
C HIS A 148 6.19 -20.13 2.42
N ARG A 149 5.88 -19.35 3.45
CA ARG A 149 6.29 -17.94 3.52
C ARG A 149 7.73 -17.81 4.01
N THR A 150 8.67 -18.08 3.12
CA THR A 150 10.11 -17.90 3.36
C THR A 150 10.38 -16.42 3.69
N PRO A 151 11.09 -16.11 4.79
CA PRO A 151 11.46 -14.74 5.11
C PRO A 151 12.56 -14.30 4.15
N HIS A 152 12.25 -13.44 3.17
CA HIS A 152 13.26 -12.91 2.25
C HIS A 152 13.47 -11.40 2.35
N GLU A 153 14.66 -11.14 2.89
CA GLU A 153 15.69 -10.19 2.45
C GLU A 153 15.48 -8.71 2.81
N GLU A 154 16.30 -8.30 3.79
CA GLU A 154 16.69 -6.94 4.21
C GLU A 154 15.95 -6.32 5.42
N ASN A 155 14.63 -6.48 5.61
CA ASN A 155 13.92 -5.78 6.72
C ASN A 155 13.58 -6.64 7.95
N ASN A 156 13.89 -7.95 7.94
CA ASN A 156 13.59 -8.92 9.01
C ASN A 156 12.13 -8.90 9.51
N THR A 157 11.17 -8.68 8.60
CA THR A 157 9.73 -8.77 8.93
C THR A 157 8.93 -9.39 7.78
N VAL A 158 7.68 -9.78 8.02
CA VAL A 158 6.71 -10.25 7.00
C VAL A 158 6.43 -9.26 5.85
N LEU A 159 6.82 -7.98 6.01
CA LEU A 159 6.81 -7.00 4.94
C LEU A 159 8.26 -6.77 4.45
N PRO A 160 8.64 -7.31 3.27
CA PRO A 160 10.00 -7.16 2.74
C PRO A 160 10.29 -5.69 2.42
N GLU A 161 11.55 -5.27 2.40
CA GLU A 161 11.89 -3.88 2.06
C GLU A 161 11.32 -3.49 0.68
N MET A 162 10.83 -2.25 0.56
CA MET A 162 10.21 -1.80 -0.67
C MET A 162 11.25 -1.33 -1.69
N LYS A 163 11.51 -2.18 -2.69
CA LYS A 163 12.38 -1.85 -3.83
C LYS A 163 11.79 -0.71 -4.68
N MET A 164 12.65 0.00 -5.41
CA MET A 164 12.24 1.10 -6.30
C MET A 164 11.15 0.69 -7.29
N ALA A 165 11.27 -0.50 -7.89
CA ALA A 165 10.26 -1.03 -8.80
C ALA A 165 8.89 -1.21 -8.13
N GLY A 166 8.85 -1.65 -6.88
CA GLY A 166 7.60 -1.75 -6.10
C GLY A 166 6.98 -0.37 -5.86
N MET A 167 7.77 0.59 -5.38
CA MET A 167 7.30 1.97 -5.18
C MET A 167 6.74 2.58 -6.46
N LEU A 168 7.45 2.41 -7.59
CA LEU A 168 7.00 2.87 -8.89
C LEU A 168 5.74 2.13 -9.34
N GLY A 169 5.63 0.82 -9.13
CA GLY A 169 4.42 0.06 -9.42
C GLY A 169 3.19 0.61 -8.69
N HIS A 170 3.31 0.97 -7.41
CA HIS A 170 2.23 1.62 -6.67
C HIS A 170 1.89 3.01 -7.18
N ARG A 171 2.87 3.77 -7.70
CA ARG A 171 2.61 5.05 -8.37
C ARG A 171 1.93 4.86 -9.72
N VAL A 172 2.36 3.84 -10.46
CA VAL A 172 1.95 3.60 -11.82
C VAL A 172 0.54 3.03 -11.90
N ARG A 173 0.17 2.13 -10.97
CA ARG A 173 -1.13 1.45 -10.91
C ARG A 173 -2.33 2.40 -10.97
N TYR A 174 -2.14 3.66 -10.60
CA TYR A 174 -3.21 4.66 -10.52
C TYR A 174 -2.99 5.84 -11.47
N PHE A 175 -2.26 5.65 -12.59
CA PHE A 175 -2.07 6.70 -13.59
C PHE A 175 -3.40 7.28 -14.07
N THR A 176 -3.47 8.60 -14.04
CA THR A 176 -4.50 9.43 -14.67
C THR A 176 -4.08 9.96 -16.04
N ALA A 177 -2.93 9.53 -16.59
CA ALA A 177 -2.29 10.18 -17.74
C ALA A 177 -1.74 9.23 -18.84
N GLY A 178 -2.47 8.16 -19.18
CA GLY A 178 -2.33 7.48 -20.48
C GLY A 178 -0.96 6.88 -20.82
N GLU A 179 -0.17 6.46 -19.83
CA GLU A 179 1.17 5.90 -20.05
C GLU A 179 1.19 4.39 -19.81
N VAL A 180 1.79 3.63 -20.74
CA VAL A 180 1.95 2.17 -20.64
C VAL A 180 3.27 1.85 -19.94
N ILE A 181 3.19 1.49 -18.66
CA ILE A 181 4.32 1.10 -17.81
C ILE A 181 3.93 -0.17 -17.05
N GLY A 182 4.82 -1.16 -17.01
CA GLY A 182 4.56 -2.41 -16.31
C GLY A 182 5.65 -3.45 -16.53
N SER A 183 5.28 -4.73 -16.50
CA SER A 183 6.19 -5.82 -16.89
C SER A 183 6.54 -5.72 -18.38
N LYS A 184 7.65 -6.34 -18.79
CA LYS A 184 8.06 -6.39 -20.20
C LYS A 184 6.94 -6.93 -21.10
N MET A 185 6.26 -7.99 -20.63
CA MET A 185 5.12 -8.60 -21.32
C MET A 185 3.98 -7.60 -21.48
N PHE A 186 3.50 -7.01 -20.38
CA PHE A 186 2.41 -6.03 -20.42
C PHE A 186 2.65 -4.89 -21.41
N VAL A 187 3.88 -4.35 -21.44
CA VAL A 187 4.24 -3.26 -22.34
C VAL A 187 4.30 -3.73 -23.80
N ASN A 188 4.78 -4.94 -24.05
CA ASN A 188 4.80 -5.52 -25.40
C ASN A 188 3.39 -5.84 -25.91
N ASP A 189 2.51 -6.38 -25.06
CA ASP A 189 1.11 -6.66 -25.42
C ASP A 189 0.39 -5.35 -25.81
N ALA A 190 0.58 -4.29 -25.01
CA ALA A 190 0.03 -2.97 -25.31
C ALA A 190 0.65 -2.35 -26.58
N PHE A 191 1.92 -2.62 -26.87
CA PHE A 191 2.58 -2.20 -28.11
C PHE A 191 2.01 -2.93 -29.32
N GLU A 192 1.74 -4.22 -29.21
CA GLU A 192 1.18 -5.05 -30.27
C GLU A 192 -0.26 -4.63 -30.59
N GLN A 193 -1.07 -4.38 -29.56
CA GLN A 193 -2.43 -3.81 -29.71
C GLN A 193 -2.45 -2.44 -30.38
N ALA A 194 -1.36 -1.67 -30.28
CA ALA A 194 -1.22 -0.35 -30.88
C ALA A 194 -0.16 -0.31 -31.98
N ARG A 195 0.14 -1.45 -32.64
CA ARG A 195 1.28 -1.60 -33.56
C ARG A 195 1.29 -0.56 -34.68
N GLU A 196 0.10 -0.22 -35.18
CA GLU A 196 -0.15 0.80 -36.20
C GLU A 196 0.39 2.20 -35.84
N ARG A 197 0.52 2.51 -34.54
CA ARG A 197 0.98 3.81 -34.04
C ARG A 197 2.50 3.94 -33.98
N PHE A 198 3.25 2.90 -34.35
CA PHE A 198 4.70 2.84 -34.26
C PHE A 198 5.36 2.54 -35.60
N GLY A 199 6.53 3.12 -35.84
CA GLY A 199 7.29 2.90 -37.09
C GLY A 199 7.67 1.43 -37.31
N GLU A 200 7.81 1.04 -38.57
CA GLU A 200 8.10 -0.35 -38.99
C GLU A 200 9.40 -0.91 -38.39
N LYS A 201 10.42 -0.04 -38.21
CA LYS A 201 11.70 -0.41 -37.62
C LYS A 201 11.62 -0.85 -36.15
N ARG A 202 10.53 -0.50 -35.45
CA ARG A 202 10.34 -0.85 -34.04
C ARG A 202 9.76 -2.26 -33.94
N LYS A 203 10.59 -3.21 -33.48
CA LYS A 203 10.20 -4.62 -33.33
C LYS A 203 9.54 -4.95 -31.98
N ASP A 204 9.83 -4.17 -30.94
CA ASP A 204 9.25 -4.34 -29.61
C ASP A 204 8.88 -3.00 -28.93
N GLY A 205 7.96 -3.10 -27.96
CA GLY A 205 7.44 -1.97 -27.21
C GLY A 205 8.29 -1.63 -25.99
N ALA A 206 8.74 -2.64 -25.26
CA ALA A 206 9.33 -2.45 -23.95
C ALA A 206 10.69 -1.73 -24.01
N ARG A 207 10.83 -0.63 -23.26
CA ARG A 207 12.11 0.06 -23.01
C ARG A 207 12.48 -0.04 -21.54
N LYS A 208 13.76 -0.28 -21.27
CA LYS A 208 14.29 -0.30 -19.89
C LYS A 208 14.20 1.09 -19.28
N MET A 209 13.89 1.15 -17.99
CA MET A 209 13.93 2.40 -17.23
C MET A 209 15.36 2.98 -17.20
N ARG A 210 15.49 4.29 -17.39
CA ARG A 210 16.78 5.01 -17.46
C ARG A 210 16.87 6.14 -16.41
N GLY A 211 18.06 6.71 -16.24
CA GLY A 211 18.29 7.83 -15.32
C GLY A 211 18.00 7.49 -13.86
N GLN A 212 17.24 8.33 -13.16
CA GLN A 212 16.85 8.14 -11.76
C GLN A 212 16.00 6.88 -11.50
N PHE A 213 15.50 6.23 -12.56
CA PHE A 213 14.69 5.01 -12.48
C PHE A 213 15.47 3.74 -12.89
N SER A 214 16.78 3.83 -13.14
CA SER A 214 17.62 2.69 -13.55
C SER A 214 17.55 1.51 -12.57
N ALA A 215 17.38 1.78 -11.28
CA ALA A 215 17.18 0.76 -10.23
C ALA A 215 15.93 -0.11 -10.42
N ALA A 216 15.02 0.24 -11.34
CA ALA A 216 13.83 -0.53 -11.69
C ALA A 216 13.93 -1.23 -13.05
N ALA A 217 15.04 -1.10 -13.80
CA ALA A 217 15.15 -1.52 -15.20
C ALA A 217 14.96 -3.02 -15.46
N GLU A 218 15.11 -3.87 -14.45
CA GLU A 218 14.89 -5.32 -14.54
C GLU A 218 13.46 -5.75 -14.19
N HIS A 219 12.68 -4.86 -13.58
CA HIS A 219 11.33 -5.16 -13.09
C HIS A 219 10.23 -4.33 -13.75
N LEU A 220 10.55 -3.12 -14.20
CA LEU A 220 9.63 -2.20 -14.86
C LEU A 220 10.17 -1.76 -16.22
N TRP A 221 9.26 -1.72 -17.17
CA TRP A 221 9.49 -1.31 -18.55
C TRP A 221 8.45 -0.25 -18.92
N SER A 222 8.79 0.62 -19.87
CA SER A 222 7.89 1.65 -20.38
C SER A 222 7.78 1.56 -21.91
N ALA A 223 6.64 1.95 -22.47
CA ALA A 223 6.46 1.99 -23.93
C ALA A 223 7.26 3.12 -24.61
N ARG A 224 7.83 4.05 -23.84
CA ARG A 224 8.71 5.13 -24.32
C ARG A 224 9.69 5.53 -23.23
N ASP A 225 10.83 6.09 -23.60
CA ASP A 225 11.78 6.62 -22.63
C ASP A 225 11.14 7.76 -21.83
N LEU A 226 11.10 7.62 -20.51
CA LEU A 226 10.63 8.67 -19.60
C LEU A 226 11.68 9.77 -19.55
N ARG A 227 11.32 10.96 -20.05
CA ARG A 227 12.14 12.17 -19.96
C ARG A 227 11.64 13.01 -18.79
N VAL A 228 12.56 13.55 -17.99
CA VAL A 228 12.24 14.47 -16.90
C VAL A 228 12.40 15.90 -17.42
N GLY A 229 11.37 16.75 -17.28
CA GLY A 229 11.45 18.18 -17.63
C GLY A 229 11.18 18.53 -19.09
N VAL A 230 10.32 17.77 -19.79
CA VAL A 230 9.70 18.21 -21.05
C VAL A 230 8.40 18.93 -20.75
#